data_AF-A0A9P5F0Q5-F1
#
_entry.id   AF-A0A9P5F0Q5-F1
#
_cell.length_a   1.000
_cell.length_b   1.000
_cell.length_c   1.000
_cell.angle_alpha   90.00
_cell.angle_beta   90.00
_cell.angle_gamma   90.00
#
_symmetry.space_group_name_H-M   'P 1'
#
loop_
_entity.id
_entity.type
_entity.pdbx_description
1 polymer ?
#
loop_
_entity_poly.entity_id
_entity_poly.type
_entity_poly.pdbx_seq_one_letter_code
_entity_poly.pdbx_strand_id
1 'polypeptide(L)'
;MSEDKQTVVIAGAGDLAQYLAEEFKVDNTHDVFLISRKERKFFTKLGVTTHEIDEYSADSVLAVLEKVNATVLISTLHTDDPALYTSLHKALLLACKASKTCKRFIPSEFLGNLRKFDNIPRGIARARRAFRSELLNESEIKWTLVNLGWLADYFVQQPDGSRSYISPFPQGWPINMEEGTVRVIGTGDEPVCWTAARDVAKAVVKLVSHDEWPDHIYVFGEIGSWNQAIEKVERYYGVSLTRTHVTQDDISRYLANESEVGKWYRATIDEWSLAGATAVPLEEALHQRERYFGEVKFRDINELLRSSEHMQII
;
A
#
# COMPACT_ATOMS: atom_id res chain seq x y z
N MET A 1 -20.65 15.46 25.89
CA MET A 1 -21.22 14.60 24.82
C MET A 1 -20.10 14.46 23.81
N SER A 2 -19.45 13.29 23.71
CA SER A 2 -18.54 13.07 22.58
C SER A 2 -19.40 13.11 21.33
N GLU A 3 -19.05 13.93 20.36
CA GLU A 3 -19.56 13.73 19.00
C GLU A 3 -19.30 12.27 18.62
N ASP A 4 -20.31 11.58 18.08
CA ASP A 4 -20.19 10.18 17.68
C ASP A 4 -19.05 10.11 16.65
N LYS A 5 -17.93 9.48 17.04
CA LYS A 5 -16.78 9.33 16.15
C LYS A 5 -17.17 8.47 14.96
N GLN A 6 -16.65 8.79 13.79
CA GLN A 6 -16.76 7.89 12.64
C GLN A 6 -16.07 6.56 12.97
N THR A 7 -16.80 5.45 12.77
CA THR A 7 -16.24 4.11 12.95
C THR A 7 -15.61 3.61 11.65
N VAL A 8 -14.37 3.16 11.74
CA VAL A 8 -13.58 2.58 10.65
C VAL A 8 -13.35 1.10 10.91
N VAL A 9 -13.55 0.29 9.89
CA VAL A 9 -13.21 -1.13 9.91
C VAL A 9 -12.08 -1.40 8.93
N ILE A 10 -11.00 -2.05 9.41
CA ILE A 10 -9.90 -2.52 8.58
C ILE A 10 -10.09 -4.02 8.34
N ALA A 11 -10.27 -4.42 7.09
CA ALA A 11 -10.30 -5.83 6.66
C ALA A 11 -8.89 -6.30 6.35
N GLY A 12 -8.45 -7.35 7.05
CA GLY A 12 -7.10 -7.88 6.97
C GLY A 12 -6.22 -7.40 8.12
N ALA A 13 -5.30 -8.28 8.54
CA ALA A 13 -4.46 -8.12 9.72
C ALA A 13 -2.96 -8.11 9.38
N GLY A 14 -2.62 -7.71 8.14
CA GLY A 14 -1.26 -7.72 7.60
C GLY A 14 -0.40 -6.52 8.02
N ASP A 15 0.74 -6.38 7.38
CA ASP A 15 1.79 -5.42 7.74
C ASP A 15 1.31 -3.96 7.69
N LEU A 16 0.63 -3.57 6.61
CA LEU A 16 0.06 -2.22 6.49
C LEU A 16 -1.07 -1.97 7.50
N ALA A 17 -1.84 -3.02 7.86
CA ALA A 17 -2.89 -2.90 8.87
C ALA A 17 -2.33 -2.56 10.25
N GLN A 18 -1.11 -3.01 10.58
CA GLN A 18 -0.43 -2.65 11.83
C GLN A 18 -0.17 -1.14 11.91
N TYR A 19 0.37 -0.55 10.84
CA TYR A 19 0.56 0.90 10.75
C TYR A 19 -0.76 1.67 10.80
N LEU A 20 -1.79 1.23 10.06
CA LEU A 20 -3.11 1.87 10.08
C LEU A 20 -3.70 1.84 11.49
N ALA A 21 -3.69 0.68 12.15
CA ALA A 21 -4.23 0.53 13.50
C ALA A 21 -3.52 1.46 14.50
N GLU A 22 -2.19 1.56 14.45
CA GLU A 22 -1.45 2.48 15.31
C GLU A 22 -1.82 3.94 15.05
N GLU A 23 -1.83 4.38 13.78
CA GLU A 23 -2.09 5.78 13.47
C GLU A 23 -3.54 6.18 13.76
N PHE A 24 -4.52 5.29 13.57
CA PHE A 24 -5.90 5.53 14.03
C PHE A 24 -5.97 5.67 15.55
N LYS A 25 -5.22 4.86 16.31
CA LYS A 25 -5.18 4.94 17.77
C LYS A 25 -4.49 6.21 18.27
N VAL A 26 -3.43 6.66 17.59
CA VAL A 26 -2.71 7.89 17.92
C VAL A 26 -3.56 9.13 17.64
N ASP A 27 -4.18 9.19 16.46
CA ASP A 27 -5.01 10.33 16.04
C ASP A 27 -6.31 10.42 16.86
N ASN A 28 -6.91 9.27 17.21
CA ASN A 28 -8.03 9.16 18.14
C ASN A 28 -9.28 9.98 17.77
N THR A 29 -9.42 10.46 16.52
CA THR A 29 -10.67 11.10 16.06
C THR A 29 -11.68 10.10 15.52
N HIS A 30 -11.28 8.84 15.32
CA HIS A 30 -12.09 7.75 14.80
C HIS A 30 -12.08 6.56 15.76
N ASP A 31 -13.17 5.80 15.79
CA ASP A 31 -13.16 4.46 16.39
C ASP A 31 -12.68 3.45 15.34
N VAL A 32 -11.76 2.55 15.73
CA VAL A 32 -11.13 1.60 14.80
C VAL A 32 -11.33 0.16 15.25
N PHE A 33 -11.79 -0.68 14.32
CA PHE A 33 -11.97 -2.12 14.49
C PHE A 33 -11.28 -2.88 13.36
N LEU A 34 -10.90 -4.12 13.63
CA LEU A 34 -10.30 -5.01 12.65
C LEU A 34 -11.26 -6.16 12.32
N ILE A 35 -11.29 -6.61 11.08
CA ILE A 35 -11.85 -7.91 10.68
C ILE A 35 -10.72 -8.80 10.19
N SER A 36 -10.65 -10.02 10.72
CA SER A 36 -9.61 -10.99 10.38
C SER A 36 -10.12 -12.42 10.56
N ARG A 37 -9.45 -13.39 9.92
CA ARG A 37 -9.73 -14.83 10.14
C ARG A 37 -9.22 -15.37 11.47
N LYS A 38 -8.37 -14.60 12.13
CA LYS A 38 -7.77 -14.95 13.41
C LYS A 38 -7.39 -13.69 14.16
N GLU A 39 -7.58 -13.70 15.48
CA GLU A 39 -7.01 -12.68 16.35
C GLU A 39 -5.47 -12.69 16.29
N ARG A 40 -4.85 -11.51 16.26
CA ARG A 40 -3.38 -11.37 16.39
C ARG A 40 -3.05 -10.53 17.61
N LYS A 41 -2.10 -11.04 18.42
CA LYS A 41 -1.63 -10.42 19.67
C LYS A 41 -1.25 -8.95 19.55
N PHE A 42 -0.70 -8.53 18.40
CA PHE A 42 -0.34 -7.15 18.12
C PHE A 42 -1.54 -6.21 18.33
N PHE A 43 -2.66 -6.47 17.67
CA PHE A 43 -3.84 -5.61 17.73
C PHE A 43 -4.51 -5.65 19.11
N THR A 44 -4.54 -6.82 19.76
CA THR A 44 -5.05 -6.94 21.14
C THR A 44 -4.24 -6.09 22.12
N LYS A 45 -2.91 -6.11 22.03
CA LYS A 45 -2.01 -5.27 22.86
C LYS A 45 -2.17 -3.78 22.58
N LEU A 46 -2.41 -3.42 21.32
CA LEU A 46 -2.66 -2.04 20.89
C LEU A 46 -4.05 -1.52 21.33
N GLY A 47 -4.92 -2.41 21.84
CA GLY A 47 -6.28 -2.05 22.22
C GLY A 47 -7.18 -1.80 21.01
N VAL A 48 -6.98 -2.56 19.93
CA VAL A 48 -7.85 -2.61 18.74
C VAL A 48 -8.58 -3.94 18.73
N THR A 49 -9.92 -3.87 18.81
CA THR A 49 -10.78 -5.05 18.82
C THR A 49 -10.78 -5.71 17.44
N THR A 50 -10.50 -7.01 17.41
CA THR A 50 -10.62 -7.84 16.20
C THR A 50 -11.94 -8.61 16.24
N HIS A 51 -12.73 -8.46 15.18
CA HIS A 51 -13.89 -9.29 14.90
C HIS A 51 -13.45 -10.45 14.00
N GLU A 52 -13.43 -11.66 14.59
CA GLU A 52 -13.07 -12.87 13.86
C GLU A 52 -14.20 -13.31 12.94
N ILE A 53 -13.84 -13.68 11.70
CA ILE A 53 -14.74 -14.25 10.69
C ILE A 53 -14.09 -15.49 10.07
N ASP A 54 -14.85 -16.53 9.78
CA ASP A 54 -14.29 -17.73 9.17
C ASP A 54 -13.86 -17.48 7.71
N GLU A 55 -14.64 -16.66 7.01
CA GLU A 55 -14.42 -16.28 5.62
C GLU A 55 -14.87 -14.84 5.34
N TYR A 56 -14.23 -14.21 4.36
CA TYR A 56 -14.64 -12.89 3.86
C TYR A 56 -15.80 -13.02 2.87
N SER A 57 -16.99 -13.34 3.38
CA SER A 57 -18.25 -13.28 2.64
C SER A 57 -18.95 -11.94 2.86
N ALA A 58 -19.89 -11.58 1.98
CA ALA A 58 -20.65 -10.34 2.12
C ALA A 58 -21.45 -10.32 3.44
N ASP A 59 -22.06 -11.45 3.82
CA ASP A 59 -22.87 -11.57 5.04
C ASP A 59 -22.02 -11.48 6.31
N SER A 60 -20.89 -12.18 6.36
CA SER A 60 -19.99 -12.13 7.53
C SER A 60 -19.40 -10.75 7.75
N VAL A 61 -19.04 -10.05 6.66
CA VAL A 61 -18.51 -8.69 6.73
C VAL A 61 -19.63 -7.72 7.13
N LEU A 62 -20.80 -7.80 6.49
CA LEU A 62 -21.97 -6.98 6.82
C LEU A 62 -22.36 -7.08 8.29
N ALA A 63 -22.39 -8.29 8.85
CA ALA A 63 -22.72 -8.52 10.25
C ALA A 63 -21.80 -7.74 11.20
N VAL A 64 -20.51 -7.65 10.87
CA VAL A 64 -19.56 -6.83 11.64
C VAL A 64 -19.79 -5.34 11.40
N LEU A 65 -19.95 -4.91 10.14
CA LEU A 65 -20.20 -3.50 9.80
C LEU A 65 -21.41 -2.94 10.56
N GLU A 66 -22.52 -3.68 10.60
CA GLU A 66 -23.72 -3.29 11.36
C GLU A 66 -23.48 -3.32 12.87
N LYS A 67 -22.77 -4.33 13.38
CA LYS A 67 -22.49 -4.48 14.82
C LYS A 67 -21.74 -3.28 15.41
N VAL A 68 -20.82 -2.70 14.65
CA VAL A 68 -20.00 -1.56 15.10
C VAL A 68 -20.45 -0.22 14.51
N ASN A 69 -21.57 -0.20 13.78
CA ASN A 69 -22.04 0.97 13.02
C ASN A 69 -20.92 1.58 12.15
N ALA A 70 -20.19 0.73 11.44
CA ALA A 70 -19.09 1.14 10.57
C ALA A 70 -19.57 2.18 9.56
N THR A 71 -18.73 3.19 9.30
CA THR A 71 -18.97 4.23 8.29
C THR A 71 -18.00 4.10 7.11
N VAL A 72 -16.81 3.56 7.37
CA VAL A 72 -15.76 3.32 6.37
C VAL A 72 -15.20 1.90 6.51
N LEU A 73 -15.01 1.24 5.38
CA LEU A 73 -14.28 -0.02 5.27
C LEU A 73 -12.97 0.19 4.49
N ILE A 74 -11.87 -0.32 5.03
CA ILE A 74 -10.54 -0.27 4.42
C ILE A 74 -10.05 -1.70 4.23
N SER A 75 -9.73 -2.10 3.00
CA SER A 75 -9.13 -3.41 2.73
C SER A 75 -7.61 -3.31 2.72
N THR A 76 -6.96 -4.22 3.44
CA THR A 76 -5.53 -4.51 3.34
C THR A 76 -5.30 -5.96 2.88
N LEU A 77 -6.34 -6.61 2.34
CA LEU A 77 -6.25 -7.98 1.85
C LEU A 77 -5.37 -8.04 0.60
N HIS A 78 -4.46 -9.00 0.55
CA HIS A 78 -3.58 -9.21 -0.58
C HIS A 78 -3.59 -10.68 -1.00
N THR A 79 -3.62 -10.88 -2.31
CA THR A 79 -3.43 -12.17 -2.99
C THR A 79 -3.07 -11.88 -4.44
N ASP A 80 -2.16 -12.68 -5.00
CA ASP A 80 -1.82 -12.63 -6.43
C ASP A 80 -2.80 -13.46 -7.28
N ASP A 81 -3.68 -14.26 -6.66
CA ASP A 81 -4.74 -14.98 -7.36
C ASP A 81 -5.85 -14.01 -7.83
N PRO A 82 -6.10 -13.88 -9.14
CA PRO A 82 -7.08 -12.93 -9.66
C PRO A 82 -8.52 -13.21 -9.25
N ALA A 83 -8.92 -14.49 -9.22
CA ALA A 83 -10.28 -14.88 -8.90
C ALA A 83 -10.56 -14.62 -7.42
N LEU A 84 -9.60 -14.96 -6.56
CA LEU A 84 -9.66 -14.73 -5.13
C LEU A 84 -9.60 -13.24 -4.78
N TYR A 85 -8.71 -12.45 -5.41
CA TYR A 85 -8.67 -11.00 -5.16
C TYR A 85 -10.02 -10.37 -5.48
N THR A 86 -10.56 -10.71 -6.66
CA THR A 86 -11.83 -10.19 -7.13
C THR A 86 -12.99 -10.62 -6.24
N SER A 87 -13.09 -11.91 -5.88
CA SER A 87 -14.19 -12.39 -5.04
C SER A 87 -14.17 -11.77 -3.64
N LEU A 88 -12.99 -11.66 -3.01
CA LEU A 88 -12.82 -11.03 -1.70
C LEU A 88 -13.28 -9.57 -1.74
N HIS A 89 -12.80 -8.79 -2.71
CA HIS A 89 -13.10 -7.36 -2.75
C HIS A 89 -14.55 -7.07 -3.18
N LYS A 90 -15.15 -7.92 -4.01
CA LYS A 90 -16.60 -7.89 -4.26
C LYS A 90 -17.40 -8.12 -3.00
N ALA A 91 -17.04 -9.11 -2.18
CA ALA A 91 -17.73 -9.39 -0.93
C ALA A 91 -17.68 -8.18 0.02
N LEU A 92 -16.51 -7.53 0.14
CA LEU A 92 -16.36 -6.29 0.91
C LEU A 92 -17.25 -5.16 0.38
N LEU A 93 -17.25 -4.94 -0.95
CA LEU A 93 -18.06 -3.90 -1.57
C LEU A 93 -19.57 -4.15 -1.38
N LEU A 94 -20.03 -5.39 -1.59
CA LEU A 94 -21.42 -5.79 -1.39
C LEU A 94 -21.87 -5.60 0.06
N ALA A 95 -21.00 -5.89 1.03
CA ALA A 95 -21.28 -5.62 2.44
C ALA A 95 -21.48 -4.13 2.73
N CYS A 96 -20.65 -3.25 2.14
CA CYS A 96 -20.86 -1.79 2.24
C CYS A 96 -22.21 -1.36 1.64
N LYS A 97 -22.59 -1.90 0.48
CA LYS A 97 -23.88 -1.60 -0.15
C LYS A 97 -25.05 -2.02 0.72
N ALA A 98 -24.99 -3.23 1.28
CA ALA A 98 -26.02 -3.74 2.16
C ALA A 98 -26.06 -3.03 3.54
N SER A 99 -24.94 -2.46 4.00
CA SER A 99 -24.88 -1.78 5.29
C SER A 99 -25.70 -0.49 5.31
N LYS A 100 -26.31 -0.20 6.46
CA LYS A 100 -27.07 1.04 6.70
C LYS A 100 -26.16 2.26 6.79
N THR A 101 -24.94 2.10 7.30
CA THR A 101 -24.03 3.22 7.61
C THR A 101 -22.72 3.17 6.84
N CYS A 102 -22.24 1.99 6.44
CA CYS A 102 -20.92 1.86 5.82
C CYS A 102 -20.96 2.19 4.32
N LYS A 103 -20.88 3.48 3.98
CA LYS A 103 -21.02 3.98 2.59
C LYS A 103 -19.71 4.44 1.94
N ARG A 104 -18.58 4.13 2.56
CA ARG A 104 -17.24 4.52 2.09
C ARG A 104 -16.28 3.32 2.07
N PHE A 105 -15.51 3.17 1.00
CA PHE A 105 -14.63 2.01 0.81
C PHE A 105 -13.26 2.38 0.23
N ILE A 106 -12.19 1.90 0.86
CA ILE A 106 -10.82 1.96 0.34
C ILE A 106 -10.36 0.52 0.05
N PRO A 107 -10.29 0.09 -1.24
CA PRO A 107 -9.80 -1.23 -1.61
C PRO A 107 -8.27 -1.34 -1.47
N SER A 108 -7.77 -2.58 -1.48
CA SER A 108 -6.34 -2.91 -1.34
C SER A 108 -5.57 -2.73 -2.66
N GLU A 109 -5.45 -1.48 -3.12
CA GLU A 109 -4.62 -1.13 -4.27
C GLU A 109 -3.20 -0.74 -3.87
N PHE A 110 -2.97 0.44 -3.31
CA PHE A 110 -1.64 0.84 -2.80
C PHE A 110 -0.51 0.75 -3.87
N LEU A 111 -0.80 1.14 -5.12
CA LEU A 111 0.12 1.12 -6.27
C LEU A 111 0.59 2.52 -6.67
N GLY A 112 1.03 2.71 -7.92
CA GLY A 112 1.52 3.98 -8.47
C GLY A 112 0.46 4.70 -9.30
N ASN A 113 0.83 5.26 -10.45
CA ASN A 113 -0.10 6.01 -11.28
C ASN A 113 -1.03 5.11 -12.10
N LEU A 114 -2.03 4.53 -11.43
CA LEU A 114 -3.04 3.65 -12.04
C LEU A 114 -3.90 4.33 -13.11
N ARG A 115 -4.04 5.67 -13.06
CA ARG A 115 -4.80 6.42 -14.06
C ARG A 115 -4.11 6.41 -15.42
N LYS A 116 -2.77 6.53 -15.44
CA LYS A 116 -1.97 6.46 -16.68
C LYS A 116 -1.58 5.02 -17.05
N PHE A 117 -1.36 4.17 -16.05
CA PHE A 117 -0.81 2.83 -16.20
C PHE A 117 -1.73 1.78 -15.54
N ASP A 118 -2.89 1.52 -16.15
CA ASP A 118 -3.90 0.62 -15.58
C ASP A 118 -3.49 -0.87 -15.63
N ASN A 119 -2.47 -1.21 -16.42
CA ASN A 119 -2.05 -2.58 -16.71
C ASN A 119 -0.61 -2.89 -16.27
N ILE A 120 0.07 -1.97 -15.58
CA ILE A 120 1.46 -2.11 -15.12
C ILE A 120 1.52 -1.92 -13.60
N PRO A 121 2.18 -2.82 -12.83
CA PRO A 121 2.82 -4.05 -13.28
C PRO A 121 1.81 -5.13 -13.70
N ARG A 122 2.11 -5.86 -14.78
CA ARG A 122 1.23 -6.91 -15.34
C ARG A 122 0.84 -7.97 -14.33
N GLY A 123 1.75 -8.36 -13.44
CA GLY A 123 1.50 -9.34 -12.38
C GLY A 123 0.34 -8.92 -11.48
N ILE A 124 0.40 -7.69 -10.96
CA ILE A 124 -0.63 -7.15 -10.07
C ILE A 124 -1.89 -6.77 -10.86
N ALA A 125 -1.72 -6.20 -12.05
CA ALA A 125 -2.84 -5.83 -12.90
C ALA A 125 -3.71 -7.04 -13.27
N ARG A 126 -3.10 -8.20 -13.54
CA ARG A 126 -3.81 -9.47 -13.78
C ARG A 126 -4.74 -9.83 -12.61
N ALA A 127 -4.29 -9.60 -11.37
CA ALA A 127 -5.08 -9.91 -10.19
C ALA A 127 -6.22 -8.92 -9.94
N ARG A 128 -6.00 -7.64 -10.22
CA ARG A 128 -6.86 -6.56 -9.71
C ARG A 128 -7.75 -5.86 -10.74
N ARG A 129 -7.43 -5.97 -12.03
CA ARG A 129 -8.12 -5.22 -13.09
C ARG A 129 -9.62 -5.48 -13.13
N ALA A 130 -10.06 -6.72 -12.94
CA ALA A 130 -11.48 -7.07 -12.95
C ALA A 130 -12.26 -6.30 -11.88
N PHE A 131 -11.75 -6.28 -10.64
CA PHE A 131 -12.38 -5.53 -9.56
C PHE A 131 -12.31 -4.01 -9.77
N ARG A 132 -11.20 -3.49 -10.32
CA ARG A 132 -11.11 -2.06 -10.68
C ARG A 132 -12.19 -1.64 -11.67
N SER A 133 -12.47 -2.47 -12.68
CA SER A 133 -13.58 -2.21 -13.62
C SER A 133 -14.94 -2.16 -12.92
N GLU A 134 -15.14 -2.91 -11.85
CA GLU A 134 -16.40 -2.86 -11.08
C GLU A 134 -16.51 -1.59 -10.25
N LEU A 135 -15.43 -1.14 -9.62
CA LEU A 135 -15.40 0.14 -8.90
C LEU A 135 -15.71 1.32 -9.83
N LEU A 136 -15.17 1.32 -11.05
CA LEU A 136 -15.44 2.39 -12.03
C LEU A 136 -16.93 2.50 -12.42
N ASN A 137 -17.73 1.45 -12.22
CA ASN A 137 -19.17 1.45 -12.44
C ASN A 137 -19.98 1.57 -11.13
N GLU A 138 -19.32 1.71 -9.98
CA GLU A 138 -19.96 1.85 -8.67
C GLU A 138 -20.34 3.32 -8.41
N SER A 139 -21.56 3.52 -7.90
CA SER A 139 -22.14 4.85 -7.66
C SER A 139 -22.89 4.99 -6.33
N GLU A 140 -23.19 3.88 -5.65
CA GLU A 140 -23.81 3.86 -4.31
C GLU A 140 -22.77 4.05 -3.20
N ILE A 141 -21.57 3.51 -3.40
CA ILE A 141 -20.47 3.57 -2.43
C ILE A 141 -19.45 4.61 -2.89
N LYS A 142 -19.08 5.52 -1.99
CA LYS A 142 -17.95 6.43 -2.23
C LYS A 142 -16.65 5.66 -2.02
N TRP A 143 -15.82 5.59 -3.05
CA TRP A 143 -14.58 4.83 -3.02
C TRP A 143 -13.40 5.64 -3.51
N THR A 144 -12.19 5.23 -3.13
CA THR A 144 -10.96 5.82 -3.64
C THR A 144 -9.81 4.82 -3.63
N LEU A 145 -9.00 4.83 -4.69
CA LEU A 145 -7.75 4.08 -4.76
C LEU A 145 -6.64 4.94 -4.16
N VAL A 146 -6.05 4.47 -3.05
CA VAL A 146 -4.85 5.11 -2.49
C VAL A 146 -3.63 4.61 -3.26
N ASN A 147 -2.88 5.53 -3.85
CA ASN A 147 -1.70 5.27 -4.67
C ASN A 147 -0.49 5.97 -4.05
N LEU A 148 0.59 5.22 -3.85
CA LEU A 148 1.76 5.60 -3.07
C LEU A 148 3.11 5.32 -3.73
N GLY A 149 3.11 4.63 -4.87
CA GLY A 149 4.33 4.09 -5.48
C GLY A 149 4.90 2.93 -4.67
N TRP A 150 6.22 2.91 -4.47
CA TRP A 150 6.88 1.93 -3.61
C TRP A 150 6.69 2.27 -2.14
N LEU A 151 6.49 1.24 -1.30
CA LEU A 151 6.70 1.40 0.14
C LEU A 151 8.20 1.64 0.39
N ALA A 152 8.52 2.78 1.00
CA ALA A 152 9.89 3.18 1.29
C ALA A 152 10.52 2.28 2.38
N ASP A 153 9.71 1.56 3.14
CA ASP A 153 10.12 0.65 4.21
C ASP A 153 11.11 -0.43 3.78
N TYR A 154 11.19 -0.75 2.49
CA TYR A 154 12.20 -1.67 1.97
C TYR A 154 13.64 -1.13 2.10
N PHE A 155 13.83 0.20 2.20
CA PHE A 155 15.15 0.82 2.44
C PHE A 155 15.71 0.55 3.85
N VAL A 156 14.84 0.19 4.81
CA VAL A 156 15.19 -0.04 6.21
C VAL A 156 15.15 -1.53 6.59
N GLN A 157 15.06 -2.40 5.58
CA GLN A 157 15.27 -3.84 5.74
C GLN A 157 16.77 -4.10 5.74
N GLN A 158 17.31 -4.52 6.87
CA GLN A 158 18.73 -4.78 7.02
C GLN A 158 18.99 -6.25 7.35
N PRO A 159 20.18 -6.79 7.01
CA PRO A 159 20.54 -8.16 7.34
C PRO A 159 20.52 -8.46 8.86
N ASP A 160 20.73 -7.44 9.69
CA ASP A 160 20.74 -7.54 11.15
C ASP A 160 19.35 -7.44 11.80
N GLY A 161 18.32 -7.12 11.02
CA GLY A 161 16.94 -7.05 11.48
C GLY A 161 16.08 -6.08 10.67
N SER A 162 14.77 -6.32 10.68
CA SER A 162 13.81 -5.36 10.14
C SER A 162 13.68 -4.15 11.06
N ARG A 163 13.49 -2.97 10.48
CA ARG A 163 13.09 -1.72 11.16
C ARG A 163 11.72 -1.23 10.67
N SER A 164 10.88 -2.14 10.19
CA SER A 164 9.52 -1.88 9.73
C SER A 164 8.61 -3.10 9.95
N TYR A 165 7.29 -2.88 10.08
CA TYR A 165 6.30 -3.95 9.99
C TYR A 165 6.17 -4.54 8.58
N ILE A 166 6.59 -3.82 7.53
CA ILE A 166 6.54 -4.31 6.15
C ILE A 166 7.55 -5.45 5.99
N SER A 167 7.06 -6.62 5.59
CA SER A 167 7.90 -7.79 5.31
C SER A 167 8.84 -7.52 4.12
N PRO A 168 10.08 -8.06 4.13
CA PRO A 168 10.99 -7.96 2.99
C PRO A 168 10.37 -8.47 1.68
N PHE A 169 10.74 -7.83 0.56
CA PHE A 169 10.28 -8.20 -0.78
C PHE A 169 11.47 -8.51 -1.73
N PRO A 170 12.32 -9.53 -1.42
CA PRO A 170 13.55 -9.80 -2.17
C PRO A 170 13.33 -10.24 -3.63
N GLN A 171 12.12 -10.71 -3.97
CA GLN A 171 11.76 -11.11 -5.32
C GLN A 171 11.66 -9.93 -6.29
N GLY A 172 11.28 -8.73 -5.82
CA GLY A 172 11.07 -7.56 -6.67
C GLY A 172 11.86 -6.31 -6.26
N TRP A 173 12.27 -6.17 -5.00
CA TRP A 173 13.10 -5.05 -4.55
C TRP A 173 14.49 -5.10 -5.23
N PRO A 174 15.00 -3.99 -5.79
CA PRO A 174 16.24 -4.02 -6.57
C PRO A 174 17.52 -4.02 -5.74
N ILE A 175 17.47 -3.55 -4.49
CA ILE A 175 18.64 -3.42 -3.61
C ILE A 175 18.73 -4.66 -2.72
N ASN A 176 19.83 -5.42 -2.83
CA ASN A 176 20.12 -6.54 -1.95
C ASN A 176 21.27 -6.18 -1.01
N MET A 177 20.95 -5.79 0.22
CA MET A 177 21.94 -5.43 1.24
C MET A 177 22.74 -6.63 1.76
N GLU A 178 22.17 -7.84 1.72
CA GLU A 178 22.85 -9.05 2.18
C GLU A 178 23.94 -9.49 1.18
N GLU A 179 23.62 -9.45 -0.11
CA GLU A 179 24.59 -9.77 -1.17
C GLU A 179 25.47 -8.59 -1.58
N GLY A 180 25.16 -7.37 -1.13
CA GLY A 180 25.84 -6.15 -1.55
C GLY A 180 25.66 -5.86 -3.05
N THR A 181 24.50 -6.18 -3.62
CA THR A 181 24.20 -6.00 -5.05
C THR A 181 22.99 -5.11 -5.26
N VAL A 182 22.89 -4.50 -6.44
CA VAL A 182 21.71 -3.75 -6.85
C VAL A 182 21.41 -3.93 -8.33
N ARG A 183 20.12 -4.11 -8.65
CA ARG A 183 19.63 -4.08 -10.03
C ARG A 183 19.34 -2.64 -10.45
N VAL A 184 20.04 -2.13 -11.45
CA VAL A 184 19.71 -0.86 -12.11
C VAL A 184 18.78 -1.17 -13.27
N ILE A 185 17.52 -0.76 -13.12
CA ILE A 185 16.45 -1.07 -14.05
C ILE A 185 16.40 0.03 -15.12
N GLY A 186 16.44 -0.34 -16.40
CA GLY A 186 16.45 0.63 -17.49
C GLY A 186 17.71 1.49 -17.46
N THR A 187 17.53 2.82 -17.54
CA THR A 187 18.62 3.79 -17.33
C THR A 187 18.91 4.02 -15.85
N GLY A 188 17.96 3.69 -14.98
CA GLY A 188 17.99 4.02 -13.55
C GLY A 188 17.53 5.44 -13.26
N ASP A 189 17.20 6.23 -14.29
CA ASP A 189 16.75 7.62 -14.23
C ASP A 189 15.25 7.80 -14.48
N GLU A 190 14.54 6.70 -14.78
CA GLU A 190 13.08 6.70 -14.86
C GLU A 190 12.46 7.17 -13.53
N PRO A 191 11.34 7.90 -13.56
CA PRO A 191 10.76 8.48 -12.36
C PRO A 191 10.19 7.38 -11.45
N VAL A 192 10.58 7.42 -10.18
CA VAL A 192 10.14 6.50 -9.13
C VAL A 192 9.63 7.26 -7.92
N CYS A 193 8.55 6.78 -7.31
CA CYS A 193 7.99 7.33 -6.08
C CYS A 193 8.14 6.35 -4.93
N TRP A 194 8.50 6.86 -3.75
CA TRP A 194 8.56 6.12 -2.51
C TRP A 194 7.78 6.83 -1.40
N THR A 195 7.06 6.04 -0.59
CA THR A 195 6.30 6.53 0.56
C THR A 195 6.44 5.59 1.73
N ALA A 196 6.79 6.10 2.91
CA ALA A 196 6.84 5.27 4.12
C ALA A 196 5.43 4.79 4.52
N ALA A 197 5.28 3.53 4.90
CA ALA A 197 4.00 2.89 5.25
C ALA A 197 3.27 3.63 6.38
N ARG A 198 4.01 4.11 7.38
CA ARG A 198 3.44 4.95 8.45
C ARG A 198 2.90 6.28 7.93
N ASP A 199 3.52 6.87 6.91
CA ASP A 199 3.07 8.14 6.34
C ASP A 199 1.85 7.92 5.43
N VAL A 200 1.78 6.78 4.74
CA VAL A 200 0.57 6.29 4.07
C VAL A 200 -0.56 6.14 5.08
N ALA A 201 -0.30 5.49 6.22
CA ALA A 201 -1.30 5.30 7.26
C ALA A 201 -1.83 6.63 7.81
N LYS A 202 -0.94 7.59 8.12
CA LYS A 202 -1.34 8.96 8.52
C LYS A 202 -2.20 9.64 7.47
N ALA A 203 -1.84 9.52 6.19
CA ALA A 203 -2.63 10.10 5.11
C ALA A 203 -4.01 9.45 5.01
N VAL A 204 -4.11 8.12 5.14
CA VAL A 204 -5.41 7.42 5.15
C VAL A 204 -6.27 7.84 6.34
N VAL A 205 -5.70 7.96 7.55
CA VAL A 205 -6.42 8.45 8.73
C VAL A 205 -7.00 9.84 8.48
N LYS A 206 -6.19 10.77 7.96
CA LYS A 206 -6.67 12.13 7.62
C LYS A 206 -7.68 12.11 6.49
N LEU A 207 -7.50 11.28 5.47
CA LEU A 207 -8.44 11.13 4.35
C LEU A 207 -9.83 10.71 4.81
N VAL A 208 -9.93 9.83 5.82
CA VAL A 208 -11.21 9.38 6.37
C VAL A 208 -12.02 10.53 6.97
N SER A 209 -11.37 11.54 7.54
CA SER A 209 -12.05 12.73 8.07
C SER A 209 -12.64 13.65 7.01
N HIS A 210 -12.36 13.45 5.72
CA HIS A 210 -12.92 14.25 4.62
C HIS A 210 -14.09 13.53 3.94
N ASP A 211 -15.24 14.18 3.83
CA ASP A 211 -16.42 13.55 3.21
C ASP A 211 -16.26 13.29 1.71
N GLU A 212 -15.53 14.14 1.00
CA GLU A 212 -15.34 14.04 -0.45
C GLU A 212 -14.01 13.39 -0.82
N TRP A 213 -14.09 12.36 -1.65
CA TRP A 213 -12.95 11.62 -2.16
C TRP A 213 -12.93 11.63 -3.69
N PRO A 214 -11.79 11.95 -4.32
CA PRO A 214 -11.59 11.59 -5.72
C PRO A 214 -11.45 10.07 -5.84
N ASP A 215 -11.69 9.54 -7.03
CA ASP A 215 -11.51 8.12 -7.33
C ASP A 215 -10.05 7.64 -7.15
N HIS A 216 -9.08 8.54 -7.23
CA HIS A 216 -7.66 8.30 -7.00
C HIS A 216 -7.09 9.31 -6.01
N ILE A 217 -6.56 8.81 -4.91
CA ILE A 217 -5.73 9.56 -3.99
C ILE A 217 -4.26 9.21 -4.25
N TYR A 218 -3.40 10.21 -4.25
CA TYR A 218 -1.97 10.09 -4.42
C TYR A 218 -1.25 10.61 -3.19
N VAL A 219 -0.36 9.79 -2.64
CA VAL A 219 0.53 10.14 -1.55
C VAL A 219 1.96 9.85 -1.99
N PHE A 220 2.90 10.67 -1.54
CA PHE A 220 4.32 10.44 -1.82
C PHE A 220 5.18 11.01 -0.69
N GLY A 221 6.28 10.34 -0.38
CA GLY A 221 7.37 10.92 0.40
C GLY A 221 8.37 11.61 -0.51
N GLU A 222 8.86 10.87 -1.49
CA GLU A 222 9.87 11.34 -2.43
C GLU A 222 9.57 10.82 -3.84
N ILE A 223 9.76 11.67 -4.85
CA ILE A 223 9.84 11.28 -6.27
C ILE A 223 11.26 11.57 -6.75
N GLY A 224 11.92 10.58 -7.34
CA GLY A 224 13.29 10.64 -7.82
C GLY A 224 13.59 9.53 -8.81
N SER A 225 14.80 8.99 -8.79
CA SER A 225 15.20 7.85 -9.62
C SER A 225 15.96 6.78 -8.84
N TRP A 226 16.06 5.56 -9.39
CA TRP A 226 16.81 4.49 -8.73
C TRP A 226 18.28 4.86 -8.53
N ASN A 227 18.92 5.53 -9.49
CA ASN A 227 20.30 6.00 -9.34
C ASN A 227 20.46 6.90 -8.11
N GLN A 228 19.55 7.87 -7.94
CA GLN A 228 19.55 8.77 -6.77
C GLN A 228 19.28 8.04 -5.46
N ALA A 229 18.32 7.12 -5.44
CA ALA A 229 17.99 6.33 -4.25
C ALA A 229 19.15 5.43 -3.82
N ILE A 230 19.83 4.79 -4.78
CA ILE A 230 21.00 3.93 -4.54
C ILE A 230 22.13 4.75 -3.91
N GLU A 231 22.43 5.94 -4.43
CA GLU A 231 23.45 6.82 -3.84
C GLU A 231 23.13 7.20 -2.39
N LYS A 232 21.85 7.44 -2.06
CA LYS A 232 21.42 7.73 -0.69
C LYS A 232 21.66 6.54 0.24
N VAL A 233 21.31 5.32 -0.21
CA VAL A 233 21.52 4.07 0.53
C VAL A 233 23.00 3.83 0.78
N GLU A 234 23.84 3.90 -0.27
CA GLU A 234 25.29 3.70 -0.16
C GLU A 234 25.94 4.70 0.81
N ARG A 235 25.56 5.98 0.70
CA ARG A 235 26.06 7.03 1.59
C ARG A 235 25.64 6.81 3.04
N TYR A 236 24.39 6.42 3.27
CA TYR A 236 23.85 6.24 4.61
C TYR A 236 24.47 5.03 5.31
N TYR A 237 24.56 3.89 4.62
CA TYR A 237 25.12 2.66 5.19
C TYR A 237 26.65 2.55 5.08
N GLY A 238 27.30 3.47 4.36
CA GLY A 238 28.76 3.42 4.15
C GLY A 238 29.20 2.20 3.32
N VAL A 239 28.36 1.76 2.37
CA VAL A 239 28.61 0.59 1.52
C VAL A 239 28.73 0.99 0.05
N SER A 240 29.34 0.11 -0.76
CA SER A 240 29.30 0.21 -2.21
C SER A 240 28.63 -1.04 -2.76
N LEU A 241 27.53 -0.86 -3.48
CA LEU A 241 26.74 -1.95 -4.04
C LEU A 241 27.28 -2.33 -5.43
N THR A 242 27.33 -3.61 -5.76
CA THR A 242 27.68 -4.04 -7.12
C THR A 242 26.46 -3.89 -8.03
N ARG A 243 26.58 -3.08 -9.08
CA ARG A 243 25.47 -2.81 -10.02
C ARG A 243 25.35 -3.94 -11.03
N THR A 244 24.12 -4.40 -11.25
CA THR A 244 23.73 -5.26 -12.37
C THR A 244 22.67 -4.53 -13.19
N HIS A 245 22.91 -4.32 -14.47
CA HIS A 245 21.97 -3.62 -15.33
C HIS A 245 20.91 -4.56 -15.89
N VAL A 246 19.65 -4.14 -15.81
CA VAL A 246 18.49 -4.86 -16.34
C VAL A 246 17.91 -4.03 -17.48
N THR A 247 18.09 -4.49 -18.72
CA THR A 247 17.65 -3.76 -19.90
C THR A 247 16.16 -3.98 -20.20
N GLN A 248 15.59 -3.13 -21.05
CA GLN A 248 14.24 -3.34 -21.59
C GLN A 248 14.12 -4.69 -22.33
N ASP A 249 15.16 -5.13 -23.02
CA ASP A 249 15.18 -6.43 -23.71
C ASP A 249 15.17 -7.60 -22.72
N ASP A 250 15.89 -7.49 -21.60
CA ASP A 250 15.87 -8.51 -20.55
C ASP A 250 14.48 -8.64 -19.92
N ILE A 251 13.86 -7.51 -19.59
CA ILE A 251 12.49 -7.44 -19.06
C ILE A 251 11.51 -8.06 -20.07
N SER A 252 11.60 -7.65 -21.34
CA SER A 252 10.72 -8.16 -22.40
C SER A 252 10.86 -9.67 -22.59
N ARG A 253 12.09 -10.20 -22.54
CA ARG A 253 12.38 -11.64 -22.65
C ARG A 253 11.70 -12.44 -21.53
N TYR A 254 11.79 -11.98 -20.29
CA TYR A 254 11.17 -12.67 -19.15
C TYR A 254 9.66 -12.51 -19.13
N LEU A 255 9.12 -11.35 -19.54
CA LEU A 255 7.68 -11.14 -19.66
C LEU A 255 7.02 -12.02 -20.72
N ALA A 256 7.77 -12.43 -21.75
CA ALA A 256 7.31 -13.35 -22.78
C ALA A 256 7.29 -14.83 -22.33
N ASN A 257 7.83 -15.15 -21.14
CA ASN A 257 7.95 -16.52 -20.64
C ASN A 257 7.32 -16.70 -19.25
N GLU A 258 5.99 -16.82 -19.20
CA GLU A 258 5.23 -17.06 -17.96
C GLU A 258 5.56 -18.39 -17.26
N SER A 259 6.22 -19.34 -17.95
CA SER A 259 6.60 -20.63 -17.35
C SER A 259 7.70 -20.49 -16.30
N GLU A 260 8.56 -19.46 -16.40
CA GLU A 260 9.56 -19.13 -15.40
C GLU A 260 8.99 -18.15 -14.36
N VAL A 261 7.99 -18.61 -13.59
CA VAL A 261 7.14 -17.77 -12.71
C VAL A 261 7.91 -16.72 -11.90
N GLY A 262 9.01 -17.10 -11.25
CA GLY A 262 9.80 -16.16 -10.43
C GLY A 262 10.48 -15.04 -11.24
N LYS A 263 11.03 -15.39 -12.41
CA LYS A 263 11.67 -14.41 -13.32
C LYS A 263 10.62 -13.55 -14.01
N TRP A 264 9.51 -14.16 -14.44
CA TRP A 264 8.38 -13.44 -15.00
C TRP A 264 7.85 -12.41 -14.00
N TYR A 265 7.56 -12.83 -12.75
CA TYR A 265 7.05 -11.95 -11.71
C TYR A 265 8.03 -10.79 -11.43
N ARG A 266 9.32 -11.08 -11.26
CA ARG A 266 10.35 -10.04 -11.11
C ARG A 266 10.35 -9.07 -12.28
N ALA A 267 10.27 -9.57 -13.51
CA ALA A 267 10.23 -8.72 -14.70
C ALA A 267 8.97 -7.84 -14.73
N THR A 268 7.81 -8.29 -14.22
CA THR A 268 6.64 -7.41 -14.07
C THR A 268 6.90 -6.27 -13.09
N ILE A 269 7.64 -6.51 -12.00
CA ILE A 269 7.99 -5.48 -11.02
C ILE A 269 9.04 -4.52 -11.60
N ASP A 270 10.05 -5.04 -12.30
CA ASP A 270 11.06 -4.21 -12.95
C ASP A 270 10.41 -3.34 -14.06
N GLU A 271 9.42 -3.87 -14.80
CA GLU A 271 8.64 -3.09 -15.78
C GLU A 271 7.93 -1.88 -15.15
N TRP A 272 7.48 -2.00 -13.89
CA TRP A 272 6.79 -0.93 -13.18
C TRP A 272 7.69 0.28 -12.96
N SER A 273 8.96 0.02 -12.64
CA SER A 273 10.00 1.05 -12.54
C SER A 273 10.41 1.56 -13.91
N LEU A 274 10.67 0.68 -14.87
CA LEU A 274 11.05 1.03 -16.25
C LEU A 274 10.02 1.94 -16.93
N ALA A 275 8.74 1.71 -16.71
CA ALA A 275 7.67 2.53 -17.30
C ALA A 275 7.50 3.90 -16.60
N GLY A 276 8.17 4.13 -15.47
CA GLY A 276 7.90 5.27 -14.58
C GLY A 276 6.51 5.20 -13.93
N ALA A 277 5.91 4.00 -13.90
CA ALA A 277 4.53 3.78 -13.46
C ALA A 277 4.38 3.75 -11.93
N THR A 278 5.50 3.66 -11.21
CA THR A 278 5.55 3.83 -9.74
C THR A 278 5.31 5.27 -9.34
N ALA A 279 5.75 6.25 -10.16
CA ALA A 279 5.65 7.66 -9.84
C ALA A 279 4.21 8.18 -9.98
N VAL A 280 3.68 8.72 -8.89
CA VAL A 280 2.37 9.41 -8.88
C VAL A 280 2.42 10.69 -9.73
N PRO A 281 1.29 11.15 -10.31
CA PRO A 281 1.26 12.41 -11.06
C PRO A 281 1.53 13.60 -10.12
N LEU A 282 2.73 14.19 -10.21
CA LEU A 282 3.25 15.15 -9.23
C LEU A 282 2.32 16.34 -8.98
N GLU A 283 1.83 17.01 -10.03
CA GLU A 283 0.97 18.20 -9.88
C GLU A 283 -0.33 17.87 -9.14
N GLU A 284 -1.00 16.77 -9.52
CA GLU A 284 -2.23 16.32 -8.86
C GLU A 284 -1.94 15.87 -7.43
N ALA A 285 -0.85 15.15 -7.20
CA ALA A 285 -0.46 14.69 -5.86
C ALA A 285 -0.13 15.88 -4.93
N LEU A 286 0.50 16.94 -5.43
CA LEU A 286 0.74 18.17 -4.66
C LEU A 286 -0.56 18.88 -4.31
N HIS A 287 -1.48 19.01 -5.28
CA HIS A 287 -2.80 19.60 -5.01
C HIS A 287 -3.58 18.80 -3.96
N GLN A 288 -3.56 17.46 -4.05
CA GLN A 288 -4.18 16.59 -3.06
C GLN A 288 -3.49 16.67 -1.69
N ARG A 289 -2.16 16.82 -1.65
CA ARG A 289 -1.42 17.04 -0.41
C ARG A 289 -1.88 18.30 0.31
N GLU A 290 -2.00 19.42 -0.40
CA GLU A 290 -2.50 20.68 0.18
C GLU A 290 -3.94 20.54 0.67
N ARG A 291 -4.78 19.85 -0.09
CA ARG A 291 -6.21 19.72 0.20
C ARG A 291 -6.53 18.77 1.35
N TYR A 292 -5.89 17.60 1.39
CA TYR A 292 -6.28 16.51 2.29
C TYR A 292 -5.25 16.25 3.40
N PHE A 293 -3.98 16.58 3.18
CA PHE A 293 -2.86 16.07 3.98
C PHE A 293 -1.93 17.17 4.51
N GLY A 294 -2.39 18.42 4.60
CA GLY A 294 -1.53 19.55 4.96
C GLY A 294 -0.78 19.41 6.29
N GLU A 295 -1.33 18.66 7.25
CA GLU A 295 -0.69 18.38 8.55
C GLU A 295 0.22 17.13 8.55
N VAL A 296 0.14 16.31 7.50
CA VAL A 296 0.89 15.06 7.40
C VAL A 296 2.29 15.34 6.90
N LYS A 297 3.30 15.07 7.74
CA LYS A 297 4.68 15.02 7.29
C LYS A 297 4.93 13.71 6.53
N PHE A 298 5.20 13.82 5.24
CA PHE A 298 5.70 12.73 4.42
C PHE A 298 7.23 12.77 4.39
N ARG A 299 7.86 11.70 4.86
CA ARG A 299 9.32 11.59 4.94
C ARG A 299 9.91 11.25 3.59
N ASP A 300 11.01 11.92 3.28
CA ASP A 300 11.88 11.50 2.18
C ASP A 300 12.72 10.25 2.56
N ILE A 301 13.50 9.73 1.62
CA ILE A 301 14.32 8.52 1.87
C ILE A 301 15.32 8.73 3.02
N ASN A 302 15.97 9.90 3.10
CA ASN A 302 16.98 10.17 4.12
C ASN A 302 16.34 10.33 5.51
N GLU A 303 15.20 11.00 5.59
CA GLU A 303 14.44 11.16 6.83
C GLU A 303 13.93 9.80 7.33
N LEU A 304 13.46 8.93 6.43
CA LEU A 304 13.07 7.57 6.78
C LEU A 304 14.26 6.80 7.35
N LEU A 305 15.39 6.75 6.63
CA LEU A 305 16.60 6.04 7.04
C LEU A 305 17.05 6.47 8.44
N ARG A 306 17.20 7.78 8.69
CA ARG A 306 17.57 8.33 10.00
C ARG A 306 16.57 7.98 11.10
N SER A 307 15.26 8.07 10.80
CA SER A 307 14.23 7.75 11.80
C SER A 307 14.17 6.26 12.15
N SER A 308 14.68 5.38 11.29
CA SER A 308 14.65 3.94 11.49
C SER A 308 15.60 3.46 12.60
N GLU A 309 16.66 4.22 12.91
CA GLU A 309 17.62 3.90 13.98
C GLU A 309 16.97 3.81 15.37
N HIS A 310 15.81 4.45 15.53
CA HIS A 310 15.09 4.54 16.79
C HIS A 310 13.73 3.83 16.75
N MET A 311 13.39 3.15 15.66
CA MET A 311 12.10 2.47 15.55
C MET A 311 12.13 1.18 16.37
N GLN A 312 11.29 1.11 17.41
CA GLN A 312 10.98 -0.14 18.08
C GLN A 312 9.82 -0.81 17.33
N ILE A 313 10.09 -1.98 16.74
CA ILE A 313 9.03 -2.88 16.28
C ILE A 313 8.40 -3.49 17.55
N ILE A 314 7.13 -3.18 17.82
CA ILE A 314 6.39 -3.66 18.99
C ILE A 314 5.93 -5.11 18.83
#